data_AF-A0A1G2U6G0-F1
#
_entry.id   AF-A0A1G2U6G0-F1
#
_cell.length_a   1.000
_cell.length_b   1.000
_cell.length_c   1.000
_cell.angle_alpha   90.00
_cell.angle_beta   90.00
_cell.angle_gamma   90.00
#
_symmetry.space_group_name_H-M   'P 1'
#
loop_
_entity.id
_entity.type
_entity.pdbx_description
1 polymer ?
#
loop_
_entity_poly.entity_id
_entity_poly.type
_entity_poly.pdbx_seq_one_letter_code
_entity_poly.pdbx_strand_id
1 'polypeptide(L)' 'MTTKTTKKPISPLALEEAKDAVTKLKSIKPFLTPADEETLGILIDKELVSNLSKSLIEAKLGKYEPVL' A
#
# COMPACT_ATOMS: atom_id res chain seq x y z
N MET A 1 -19.73 0.41 27.52
CA MET A 1 -18.32 0.14 27.16
C MET A 1 -18.10 0.66 25.75
N THR A 2 -17.42 1.81 25.61
CA THR A 2 -17.18 2.43 24.30
C THR A 2 -15.79 2.01 23.81
N THR A 3 -15.73 1.20 22.77
CA THR A 3 -14.47 0.87 22.08
C THR A 3 -13.99 2.12 21.34
N LYS A 4 -13.02 2.82 21.93
CA LYS A 4 -12.26 3.87 21.24
C LYS A 4 -11.46 3.19 20.14
N THR A 5 -11.98 3.20 18.91
CA THR A 5 -11.20 2.87 17.72
C THR A 5 -10.14 3.95 17.58
N THR A 6 -8.94 3.69 18.08
CA THR A 6 -7.75 4.52 17.89
C THR A 6 -7.41 4.51 16.41
N LYS A 7 -8.01 5.45 15.64
CA LYS A 7 -7.53 5.83 14.31
C LYS A 7 -6.10 6.33 14.48
N LYS A 8 -5.12 5.44 14.30
CA LYS A 8 -3.71 5.78 14.25
C LYS A 8 -3.54 6.75 13.07
N PRO A 9 -2.97 7.96 13.26
CA PRO A 9 -2.73 8.85 12.14
C PRO A 9 -1.75 8.16 11.20
N ILE A 10 -2.15 8.00 9.93
CA ILE A 10 -1.25 7.55 8.86
C ILE A 10 -0.30 8.72 8.62
N SER A 11 0.94 8.58 9.08
CA SER A 11 1.99 9.57 8.86
C SER A 11 2.10 9.84 7.35
N PRO A 12 2.10 11.10 6.87
CA PRO A 12 2.32 11.43 5.47
C PRO A 12 3.61 10.81 4.91
N LEU A 13 4.65 10.69 5.74
CA LEU A 13 5.90 9.99 5.43
C LEU A 13 5.67 8.49 5.18
N ALA A 14 4.86 7.83 6.00
CA ALA A 14 4.55 6.41 5.83
C ALA A 14 3.77 6.16 4.53
N LEU A 15 2.94 7.10 4.10
CA LEU A 15 2.24 7.01 2.81
C LEU A 15 3.20 7.18 1.62
N GLU A 16 4.12 8.15 1.68
CA GLU A 16 5.19 8.32 0.68
C GLU A 16 6.08 7.06 0.59
N GLU A 17 6.54 6.54 1.73
CA GLU A 17 7.34 5.32 1.80
C GLU A 17 6.60 4.11 1.21
N ALA A 18 5.30 3.97 1.51
CA ALA A 18 4.47 2.92 0.95
C ALA A 18 4.29 3.08 -0.58
N LYS A 19 4.09 4.31 -1.06
CA LYS A 19 3.99 4.63 -2.50
C LYS A 19 5.28 4.25 -3.23
N ASP A 20 6.42 4.58 -2.64
CA ASP A 20 7.74 4.25 -3.19
C ASP A 20 7.99 2.74 -3.22
N ALA A 21 7.64 2.02 -2.14
CA ALA A 21 7.76 0.57 -2.08
C ALA A 21 6.91 -0.12 -3.16
N VAL A 22 5.64 0.29 -3.32
CA VAL A 22 4.75 -0.25 -4.35
C VAL A 22 5.28 0.07 -5.76
N THR A 23 5.83 1.26 -5.97
CA THR A 23 6.39 1.65 -7.26
C THR A 23 7.60 0.79 -7.63
N LYS A 24 8.50 0.55 -6.67
CA LYS A 24 9.64 -0.37 -6.84
C LYS A 24 9.18 -1.79 -7.15
N LEU A 25 8.22 -2.32 -6.39
CA LEU A 25 7.63 -3.65 -6.62
C LEU A 25 7.00 -3.79 -8.01
N LYS A 26 6.29 -2.76 -8.49
CA LYS A 26 5.73 -2.75 -9.85
C LYS A 26 6.80 -2.72 -10.92
N SER A 27 7.90 -2.00 -10.69
CA SER A 27 9.01 -1.90 -11.66
C SER A 27 9.79 -3.20 -11.83
N ILE A 28 9.88 -4.03 -10.76
CA ILE A 28 10.57 -5.32 -10.84
C ILE A 28 9.70 -6.43 -11.43
N LYS A 29 8.36 -6.26 -11.44
CA LYS A 29 7.40 -7.28 -11.90
C LYS A 29 7.73 -7.91 -13.27
N PRO A 30 8.11 -7.14 -14.31
CA PRO A 30 8.46 -7.72 -15.62
C PRO A 30 9.71 -8.62 -15.61
N PHE A 31 10.51 -8.56 -14.55
CA PHE A 31 11.76 -9.31 -14.40
C PHE A 31 11.63 -10.50 -13.44
N LEU A 32 10.44 -10.72 -12.86
CA LEU A 32 10.20 -11.82 -11.93
C LEU A 32 9.94 -13.12 -12.69
N THR A 33 10.52 -14.21 -12.21
CA THR A 33 10.08 -15.54 -12.64
C THR A 33 8.74 -15.89 -11.99
N PRO A 34 7.99 -16.88 -12.51
CA PRO A 34 6.76 -17.34 -11.86
C PRO A 34 6.94 -17.75 -10.39
N ALA A 35 8.09 -18.33 -10.03
CA ALA A 35 8.41 -18.70 -8.65
C ALA A 35 8.67 -17.47 -7.76
N ASP A 36 9.27 -16.42 -8.32
CA ASP A 36 9.46 -15.15 -7.61
C ASP A 36 8.12 -14.43 -7.40
N GLU A 37 7.21 -14.49 -8.38
CA GLU A 37 5.85 -13.96 -8.24
C GLU A 37 5.05 -14.68 -7.17
N GLU A 38 5.16 -16.02 -7.09
CA GLU A 38 4.53 -16.81 -6.05
C GLU A 38 5.09 -16.46 -4.66
N THR A 39 6.42 -16.41 -4.54
CA THR A 39 7.10 -16.04 -3.30
C THR A 39 6.72 -14.63 -2.85
N LEU A 40 6.68 -13.66 -3.77
CA LEU A 40 6.22 -12.31 -3.47
C LEU A 40 4.74 -12.26 -3.13
N GLY A 41 3.90 -13.09 -3.75
CA GLY A 41 2.48 -13.21 -3.40
C GLY A 41 2.23 -13.86 -2.02
N ILE A 42 3.17 -14.67 -1.53
CA ILE A 42 3.16 -15.22 -0.17
C ILE A 42 3.66 -14.19 0.84
N LEU A 43 4.75 -13.48 0.51
CA LEU A 43 5.36 -12.48 1.38
C LEU A 43 4.54 -11.19 1.47
N ILE A 44 3.84 -10.83 0.40
CA ILE A 44 2.99 -9.65 0.34
C ILE A 44 1.54 -10.12 0.40
N ASP A 45 0.92 -9.91 1.55
CA ASP A 45 -0.50 -10.18 1.76
C ASP A 45 -1.34 -9.54 0.65
N LYS A 46 -2.22 -10.32 0.03
CA LYS A 46 -3.13 -9.86 -1.04
C LYS A 46 -4.05 -8.74 -0.56
N GLU A 47 -4.43 -8.74 0.71
CA GLU A 47 -5.22 -7.67 1.31
C GLU A 47 -4.41 -6.37 1.40
N LEU A 48 -3.12 -6.46 1.75
CA LEU A 48 -2.20 -5.33 1.79
C LEU A 48 -1.99 -4.71 0.40
N VAL A 49 -1.76 -5.53 -0.64
CA VAL A 49 -1.62 -5.03 -2.03
C VAL A 49 -2.89 -4.34 -2.51
N SER A 50 -4.05 -4.92 -2.20
CA SER A 50 -5.35 -4.36 -2.58
C SER A 50 -5.57 -2.99 -1.92
N ASN A 51 -5.34 -2.89 -0.61
CA ASN A 51 -5.47 -1.65 0.15
C ASN A 51 -4.48 -0.59 -0.34
N LEU A 52 -3.21 -0.96 -0.56
CA LEU A 52 -2.20 -0.04 -1.07
C LEU A 52 -2.53 0.46 -2.48
N SER A 53 -3.01 -0.42 -3.36
CA SER A 53 -3.39 -0.06 -4.72
C SER A 53 -4.58 0.90 -4.73
N LYS A 54 -5.56 0.67 -3.86
CA LYS A 54 -6.70 1.56 -3.67
C LYS A 54 -6.25 2.93 -3.14
N SER A 55 -5.43 2.96 -2.10
CA SER A 55 -4.88 4.20 -1.56
C SER A 55 -4.05 4.98 -2.58
N LEU A 56 -3.34 4.30 -3.49
CA LEU A 56 -2.57 4.91 -4.58
C LEU A 56 -3.46 5.52 -5.68
N ILE A 57 -4.64 4.94 -5.92
CA ILE A 57 -5.65 5.45 -6.86
C ILE A 57 -6.47 6.57 -6.22
N GLU A 58 -6.66 6.53 -4.90
CA GLU A 58 -7.31 7.59 -4.14
C GLU A 58 -6.39 8.81 -3.98
N ALA A 59 -5.10 8.60 -3.62
CA ALA A 59 -3.91 9.37 -4.07
C ALA A 59 -4.04 9.61 -5.60
N LYS A 60 -3.37 10.48 -6.34
CA LYS A 60 -3.67 10.68 -7.80
C LYS A 60 -5.07 11.24 -8.15
N LEU A 61 -6.19 10.73 -7.64
CA LEU A 61 -7.54 11.27 -7.87
C LEU A 61 -7.90 12.45 -6.95
N GLY A 62 -6.99 12.89 -6.07
CA GLY A 62 -7.27 13.97 -5.12
C GLY A 62 -8.23 13.60 -3.99
N LYS A 63 -8.55 12.31 -3.80
CA LYS A 63 -9.56 11.83 -2.84
C LYS A 63 -8.97 11.43 -1.49
N TYR A 64 -7.94 12.13 -1.06
CA TYR A 64 -7.27 11.94 0.22
C TYR A 64 -7.82 13.03 1.15
N GLU A 65 -8.45 12.64 2.26
CA GLU A 65 -8.73 13.62 3.30
C GLU A 65 -7.38 14.11 3.86
N PRO A 66 -7.08 15.43 3.80
CA PRO A 66 -5.95 15.96 4.52
C PRO A 66 -6.21 15.75 6.01
N VAL A 67 -5.25 15.14 6.70
CA VAL A 67 -5.25 15.16 8.16
C VAL A 67 -4.86 16.57 8.56
N LEU A 68 -5.85 17.42 8.82
CA LEU A 68 -5.70 18.64 9.62
C LEU A 68 -5.44 18.25 11.08
#